data_AF-A0A965ERW6-F1
#
_entry.id   AF-A0A965ERW6-F1
#
_cell.length_a   1.000
_cell.length_b   1.000
_cell.length_c   1.000
_cell.angle_alpha   90.00
_cell.angle_beta   90.00
_cell.angle_gamma   90.00
#
_symmetry.space_group_name_H-M   'P 1'
#
loop_
_entity.id
_entity.type
_entity.pdbx_description
1 polymer ?
#
loop_
_entity_poly.entity_id
_entity_poly.type
_entity_poly.pdbx_seq_one_letter_code
_entity_poly.pdbx_strand_id
1 'polypeptide(L)'
;MDRQYDFVELLLAEKDFHAAFDLLQSLVDRVPNWAWGWYKLGEVAHVLERMDVAQTSWERVIALDDTDPYGAGAMLNLMGVRDDDQMPAHFIETLFDQYADRFDTSLVQKLEYTVPERLGVAVSELHPDRFKATLDLGCGTGLAGAVFRPVSDHLSGVDLSQGMLRQAQKRGIYDTLS
;
A
#
# COMPACT_ATOMS: atom_id res chain seq x y z
N MET A 1 20.22 -15.02 -14.24
CA MET A 1 19.46 -14.19 -13.30
C MET A 1 18.22 -14.94 -12.86
N ASP A 2 17.28 -15.28 -13.75
CA ASP A 2 15.96 -15.86 -13.46
C ASP A 2 15.91 -16.91 -12.34
N ARG A 3 16.73 -17.96 -12.39
CA ARG A 3 16.69 -19.04 -11.39
C ARG A 3 16.99 -18.60 -9.94
N GLN A 4 17.78 -17.55 -9.75
CA GLN A 4 18.09 -17.03 -8.41
C GLN A 4 16.96 -16.15 -7.87
N TYR A 5 16.24 -15.45 -8.75
CA TYR A 5 15.04 -14.71 -8.39
C TYR A 5 13.93 -15.68 -7.96
N ASP A 6 13.66 -16.69 -8.78
CA ASP A 6 12.61 -17.69 -8.51
C ASP A 6 12.83 -18.38 -7.16
N PHE A 7 14.10 -18.63 -6.81
CA PHE A 7 14.44 -19.29 -5.55
C PHE A 7 14.31 -18.35 -4.34
N VAL A 8 14.67 -17.06 -4.48
CA VAL A 8 14.38 -16.06 -3.45
C VAL A 8 12.87 -15.94 -3.23
N GLU A 9 12.09 -15.81 -4.29
CA GLU A 9 10.62 -15.74 -4.22
C GLU A 9 10.01 -16.96 -3.54
N LEU A 10 10.55 -18.16 -3.80
CA LEU A 10 10.13 -19.38 -3.10
C LEU A 10 10.36 -19.29 -1.59
N LEU A 11 11.57 -18.89 -1.16
CA LEU A 11 11.89 -18.76 0.27
C LEU A 11 11.02 -17.71 0.96
N LEU A 12 10.74 -16.59 0.28
CA LEU A 12 9.84 -15.55 0.78
C LEU A 12 8.40 -16.06 0.90
N ALA A 13 7.92 -16.84 -0.07
CA ALA A 13 6.59 -17.45 -0.01
C ALA A 13 6.46 -18.46 1.14
N GLU A 14 7.54 -19.21 1.43
CA GLU A 14 7.63 -20.14 2.56
C GLU A 14 7.89 -19.44 3.91
N LYS A 15 8.14 -18.11 3.88
CA LYS A 15 8.51 -17.29 5.05
C LYS A 15 9.81 -17.72 5.74
N ASP A 16 10.71 -18.36 5.00
CA ASP A 16 12.06 -18.66 5.49
C ASP A 16 12.96 -17.42 5.32
N PHE A 17 12.71 -16.42 6.16
CA PHE A 17 13.39 -15.12 6.09
C PHE A 17 14.89 -15.24 6.37
N HIS A 18 15.34 -16.19 7.18
CA HIS A 18 16.76 -16.39 7.45
C HIS A 18 17.48 -16.94 6.23
N ALA A 19 16.95 -18.00 5.59
CA ALA A 19 17.53 -18.52 4.36
C ALA A 19 17.47 -17.50 3.21
N ALA A 20 16.36 -16.75 3.11
CA ALA A 20 16.23 -15.67 2.13
C ALA A 20 17.30 -14.59 2.34
N PHE A 21 17.55 -14.20 3.59
CA PHE A 21 18.57 -13.21 3.94
C PHE A 21 19.97 -13.66 3.51
N ASP A 22 20.37 -14.87 3.90
CA ASP A 22 21.71 -15.41 3.58
C ASP A 22 21.93 -15.51 2.06
N LEU A 23 20.90 -15.96 1.34
CA LEU A 23 20.94 -16.04 -0.12
C LEU A 23 21.03 -14.66 -0.76
N LEU A 24 20.17 -13.72 -0.35
CA LEU A 24 20.14 -12.36 -0.87
C LEU A 24 21.46 -11.64 -0.62
N GLN A 25 22.02 -11.75 0.59
CA GLN A 25 23.33 -11.18 0.94
C GLN A 25 24.42 -11.71 0.00
N SER A 26 24.49 -13.04 -0.19
CA SER A 26 25.44 -13.65 -1.13
C SER A 26 25.23 -13.20 -2.58
N LEU A 27 23.99 -12.97 -3.00
CA LEU A 27 23.68 -12.55 -4.38
C LEU A 27 24.06 -11.09 -4.64
N VAL A 28 23.72 -10.18 -3.72
CA VAL A 28 24.04 -8.75 -3.89
C VAL A 28 25.54 -8.48 -3.80
N ASP A 29 26.29 -9.27 -3.02
CA ASP A 29 27.75 -9.21 -2.99
C ASP A 29 28.37 -9.59 -4.35
N ARG A 30 27.75 -10.55 -5.06
CA ARG A 30 28.19 -10.99 -6.40
C ARG A 30 27.70 -10.07 -7.51
N VAL A 31 26.53 -9.46 -7.33
CA VAL A 31 25.87 -8.61 -8.33
C VAL A 31 25.48 -7.26 -7.69
N PRO A 32 26.46 -6.38 -7.39
CA PRO A 32 26.24 -5.18 -6.59
C PRO A 32 25.41 -4.08 -7.27
N ASN A 33 25.10 -4.23 -8.56
CA ASN A 33 24.25 -3.32 -9.33
C ASN A 33 22.82 -3.83 -9.52
N TRP A 34 22.42 -4.83 -8.75
CA TRP A 34 21.09 -5.43 -8.81
C TRP A 34 20.13 -4.76 -7.82
N ALA A 35 19.46 -3.68 -8.26
CA ALA A 35 18.60 -2.86 -7.41
C ALA A 35 17.47 -3.65 -6.72
N TRP A 36 16.78 -4.55 -7.44
CA TRP A 36 15.75 -5.41 -6.84
C TRP A 36 16.31 -6.31 -5.72
N GLY A 37 17.51 -6.87 -5.88
CA GLY A 37 18.13 -7.71 -4.86
C GLY A 37 18.44 -6.95 -3.58
N TRP A 38 18.97 -5.73 -3.72
CA TRP A 38 19.16 -4.83 -2.59
C TRP A 38 17.84 -4.44 -1.92
N TYR A 39 16.79 -4.18 -2.69
CA TYR A 39 15.47 -3.89 -2.14
C TYR A 39 14.93 -5.06 -1.31
N LYS A 40 14.98 -6.28 -1.86
CA LYS A 40 14.55 -7.50 -1.16
C LYS A 40 15.39 -7.80 0.07
N LEU A 41 16.71 -7.59 0.01
CA LEU A 41 17.57 -7.73 1.19
C LEU A 41 17.14 -6.75 2.29
N GLY A 42 16.80 -5.52 1.92
CA GLY A 42 16.25 -4.53 2.86
C GLY A 42 14.96 -4.98 3.54
N GLU A 43 13.99 -5.47 2.75
CA GLU A 43 12.71 -6.00 3.28
C GLU A 43 12.95 -7.15 4.27
N VAL A 44 13.77 -8.13 3.89
CA VAL A 44 14.05 -9.31 4.74
C VAL A 44 14.83 -8.91 5.98
N ALA A 45 15.83 -8.02 5.85
CA ALA A 45 16.61 -7.53 6.98
C ALA A 45 15.70 -6.80 8.00
N HIS A 46 14.74 -6.01 7.52
CA HIS A 46 13.77 -5.32 8.38
C HIS A 46 12.89 -6.31 9.14
N VAL A 47 12.37 -7.35 8.47
CA VAL A 47 11.60 -8.43 9.12
C VAL A 47 12.41 -9.15 10.20
N LEU A 48 13.72 -9.31 9.99
CA LEU A 48 14.66 -9.92 10.93
C LEU A 48 15.23 -8.94 11.97
N GLU A 49 14.70 -7.73 12.07
CA GLU A 49 15.14 -6.67 12.99
C GLU A 49 16.60 -6.20 12.81
N ARG A 50 17.20 -6.46 11.63
CA ARG A 50 18.55 -6.04 11.24
C ARG A 50 18.52 -4.66 10.58
N MET A 51 18.23 -3.64 11.39
CA MET A 51 17.96 -2.27 10.91
C MET A 51 19.13 -1.63 10.15
N ASP A 52 20.36 -1.91 10.56
CA ASP A 52 21.59 -1.44 9.91
C ASP A 52 21.71 -1.96 8.46
N VAL A 53 21.46 -3.26 8.27
CA VAL A 53 21.48 -3.89 6.95
C VAL A 53 20.30 -3.43 6.11
N ALA A 54 19.11 -3.27 6.73
CA ALA A 54 17.92 -2.79 6.04
C ALA A 54 18.15 -1.39 5.44
N GLN A 55 18.62 -0.46 6.27
CA GLN A 55 18.95 0.90 5.87
C GLN A 55 19.98 0.92 4.74
N THR A 56 21.14 0.27 4.95
CA THR A 56 22.24 0.27 3.97
C THR A 56 21.79 -0.31 2.62
N SER A 57 20.94 -1.33 2.64
CA SER A 57 20.41 -1.96 1.44
C SER A 57 19.49 -1.02 0.66
N TRP A 58 18.58 -0.32 1.34
CA TRP A 58 17.68 0.65 0.69
C TRP A 58 18.41 1.91 0.21
N GLU A 59 19.41 2.40 0.94
CA GLU A 59 20.29 3.47 0.45
C GLU A 59 21.01 3.05 -0.85
N ARG A 60 21.41 1.78 -0.94
CA ARG A 60 22.03 1.24 -2.16
C ARG A 60 21.06 1.17 -3.33
N VAL A 61 19.78 0.90 -3.11
CA VAL A 61 18.75 0.95 -4.17
C VAL A 61 18.67 2.35 -4.79
N ILE A 62 18.55 3.38 -3.95
CA ILE A 62 18.46 4.78 -4.39
C ILE A 62 19.75 5.21 -5.11
N ALA A 63 20.90 4.74 -4.65
CA ALA A 63 22.18 5.01 -5.31
C ALA A 63 22.33 4.33 -6.69
N LEU A 64 21.55 3.28 -6.97
CA LEU A 64 21.53 2.58 -8.26
C LEU A 64 20.50 3.16 -9.23
N ASP A 65 19.36 3.63 -8.72
CA ASP A 65 18.29 4.26 -9.49
C ASP A 65 17.59 5.31 -8.61
N ASP A 66 17.83 6.59 -8.91
CA ASP A 66 17.31 7.72 -8.15
C ASP A 66 15.82 8.01 -8.44
N THR A 67 15.23 7.34 -9.44
CA THR A 67 13.79 7.37 -9.67
C THR A 67 13.01 6.53 -8.65
N ASP A 68 13.72 5.73 -7.84
CA ASP A 68 13.19 4.88 -6.76
C ASP A 68 11.96 4.03 -7.14
N PRO A 69 12.05 3.19 -8.19
CA PRO A 69 10.90 2.44 -8.70
C PRO A 69 10.34 1.41 -7.72
N TYR A 70 11.10 1.06 -6.67
CA TYR A 70 10.69 0.10 -5.64
C TYR A 70 10.21 0.78 -4.35
N GLY A 71 10.43 2.09 -4.19
CA GLY A 71 10.06 2.83 -2.97
C GLY A 71 10.97 2.60 -1.77
N ALA A 72 12.27 2.40 -2.01
CA ALA A 72 13.29 2.30 -0.96
C ALA A 72 13.37 3.58 -0.10
N GLY A 73 13.16 4.75 -0.70
CA GLY A 73 13.12 6.03 0.02
C GLY A 73 11.96 6.10 1.01
N ALA A 74 10.80 5.56 0.65
CA ALA A 74 9.65 5.48 1.56
C ALA A 74 9.94 4.55 2.77
N MET A 75 10.67 3.45 2.56
CA MET A 75 11.10 2.58 3.67
C MET A 75 12.08 3.30 4.61
N LEU A 76 13.04 4.06 4.06
CA LEU A 76 13.97 4.87 4.86
C LEU A 76 13.26 5.98 5.65
N ASN A 77 12.24 6.62 5.06
CA ASN A 77 11.38 7.59 5.77
C ASN A 77 10.63 6.91 6.92
N LEU A 78 10.04 5.73 6.69
CA LEU A 78 9.31 4.98 7.72
C LEU A 78 10.22 4.56 8.89
N MET A 79 11.49 4.28 8.62
CA MET A 79 12.50 4.02 9.66
C MET A 79 12.96 5.28 10.41
N GLY A 80 12.56 6.49 10.00
CA GLY A 80 13.05 7.75 10.54
C GLY A 80 14.52 8.04 10.18
N VAL A 81 15.06 7.36 9.16
CA VAL A 81 16.43 7.60 8.64
C VAL A 81 16.44 8.83 7.71
N ARG A 82 15.35 9.03 6.99
CA ARG A 82 15.09 10.21 6.18
C ARG A 82 13.86 10.95 6.71
N ASP A 83 13.85 12.25 6.45
CA ASP A 83 12.74 13.14 6.81
C ASP A 83 12.35 13.91 5.54
N ASP A 84 12.04 13.16 4.48
CA ASP A 84 11.50 13.75 3.25
C ASP A 84 9.98 13.93 3.43
N ASP A 85 9.55 15.18 3.55
CA ASP A 85 8.15 15.60 3.80
C ASP A 85 7.12 15.08 2.76
N GLN A 86 7.56 14.46 1.66
CA GLN A 86 6.70 13.90 0.62
C GLN A 86 7.11 12.49 0.25
N MET A 87 6.30 11.51 0.68
CA MET A 87 6.33 10.17 0.10
C MET A 87 5.86 10.26 -1.37
N PRO A 88 6.60 9.69 -2.34
CA PRO A 88 6.25 9.85 -3.75
C PRO A 88 4.84 9.33 -4.05
N ALA A 89 3.99 10.15 -4.69
CA ALA A 89 2.60 9.79 -4.97
C ALA A 89 2.47 8.46 -5.74
N HIS A 90 3.41 8.18 -6.66
CA HIS A 90 3.43 6.95 -7.44
C HIS A 90 3.68 5.70 -6.58
N PHE A 91 4.47 5.82 -5.50
CA PHE A 91 4.72 4.73 -4.58
C PHE A 91 3.46 4.41 -3.77
N ILE A 92 2.78 5.46 -3.27
CA ILE A 92 1.49 5.32 -2.56
C ILE A 92 0.46 4.67 -3.49
N GLU A 93 0.32 5.18 -4.72
CA GLU A 93 -0.59 4.63 -5.73
C GLU A 93 -0.31 3.13 -5.97
N THR A 94 0.94 2.77 -6.22
CA THR A 94 1.34 1.38 -6.49
C THR A 94 1.05 0.45 -5.30
N LEU A 95 1.32 0.91 -4.09
CA LEU A 95 1.07 0.15 -2.86
C LEU A 95 -0.42 -0.15 -2.68
N PHE A 96 -1.28 0.86 -2.88
CA PHE A 96 -2.72 0.69 -2.79
C PHE A 96 -3.30 -0.12 -3.96
N ASP A 97 -2.78 0.04 -5.19
CA ASP A 97 -3.18 -0.76 -6.35
C ASP A 97 -2.94 -2.26 -6.12
N GLN A 98 -1.77 -2.63 -5.58
CA GLN A 98 -1.46 -4.03 -5.23
C GLN A 98 -2.34 -4.58 -4.10
N TYR A 99 -2.93 -3.70 -3.29
CA TYR A 99 -3.74 -4.07 -2.15
C TYR A 99 -5.25 -4.07 -2.45
N ALA A 100 -5.68 -3.42 -3.54
CA ALA A 100 -7.09 -3.17 -3.88
C ALA A 100 -7.96 -4.44 -3.90
N ASP A 101 -7.49 -5.53 -4.52
CA ASP A 101 -8.27 -6.77 -4.66
C ASP A 101 -8.55 -7.48 -3.33
N ARG A 102 -7.71 -7.25 -2.32
CA ARG A 102 -7.84 -7.86 -0.99
C ARG A 102 -8.27 -6.87 0.10
N PHE A 103 -8.47 -5.60 -0.27
CA PHE A 103 -8.73 -4.51 0.68
C PHE A 103 -9.93 -4.80 1.58
N ASP A 104 -11.09 -5.07 0.98
CA ASP A 104 -12.34 -5.31 1.69
C ASP A 104 -12.25 -6.54 2.59
N THR A 105 -11.65 -7.63 2.09
CA THR A 105 -11.49 -8.86 2.86
C THR A 105 -10.58 -8.64 4.07
N SER A 106 -9.49 -7.90 3.90
CA SER A 106 -8.59 -7.58 5.00
C SER A 106 -9.21 -6.62 6.02
N LEU A 107 -9.90 -5.55 5.59
CA LEU A 107 -10.50 -4.60 6.53
C LEU A 107 -11.76 -5.15 7.21
N VAL A 108 -12.70 -5.68 6.44
CA VAL A 108 -14.02 -6.07 6.96
C VAL A 108 -13.95 -7.41 7.68
N GLN A 109 -13.26 -8.41 7.12
CA GLN A 109 -13.27 -9.77 7.69
C GLN A 109 -12.16 -10.00 8.72
N LYS A 110 -10.99 -9.36 8.59
CA LYS A 110 -9.87 -9.59 9.52
C LYS A 110 -9.73 -8.51 10.60
N LEU A 111 -10.15 -7.28 10.31
CA LEU A 111 -10.00 -6.15 11.23
C LEU A 111 -11.33 -5.64 11.79
N GLU A 112 -12.47 -6.29 11.44
CA GLU A 112 -13.82 -5.92 11.88
C GLU A 112 -14.09 -4.41 11.72
N TYR A 113 -13.67 -3.86 10.58
CA TYR A 113 -13.80 -2.43 10.31
C TYR A 113 -15.27 -2.02 10.23
N THR A 114 -15.73 -1.27 11.24
CA THR A 114 -17.14 -0.85 11.43
C THR A 114 -17.32 0.68 11.44
N VAL A 115 -16.27 1.42 11.08
CA VAL A 115 -16.27 2.89 11.13
C VAL A 115 -17.32 3.49 10.19
N PRO A 116 -17.46 3.05 8.92
CA PRO A 116 -18.49 3.58 8.02
C PRO A 116 -19.90 3.47 8.60
N GLU A 117 -20.27 2.30 9.13
CA GLU A 117 -21.60 2.04 9.67
C GLU A 117 -21.88 2.93 10.88
N ARG A 118 -20.90 3.06 11.79
CA ARG A 118 -21.02 3.92 12.98
C ARG A 118 -21.17 5.38 12.60
N LEU A 119 -20.43 5.85 11.59
CA LEU A 119 -20.58 7.20 11.07
C LEU A 119 -21.94 7.41 10.41
N GLY A 120 -22.44 6.43 9.64
CA GLY A 120 -23.77 6.48 9.04
C GLY A 120 -24.87 6.66 10.08
N VAL A 121 -24.81 5.90 11.18
CA VAL A 121 -25.75 6.04 12.31
C VAL A 121 -25.66 7.46 12.89
N ALA A 122 -24.47 7.90 13.28
CA ALA A 122 -24.29 9.21 13.90
C ALA A 122 -24.76 10.37 13.00
N VAL A 123 -24.47 10.30 11.70
CA VAL A 123 -24.90 11.31 10.73
C VAL A 123 -26.42 11.30 10.58
N SER A 124 -27.06 10.13 10.53
CA SER A 124 -28.52 10.02 10.42
C SER A 124 -29.26 10.58 11.63
N GLU A 125 -28.66 10.48 12.83
CA GLU A 125 -29.22 11.03 14.07
C GLU A 125 -29.12 12.56 14.12
N LEU A 126 -28.02 13.12 13.61
CA LEU A 126 -27.77 14.57 13.60
C LEU A 126 -28.44 15.29 12.43
N HIS A 127 -28.61 14.60 11.31
CA HIS A 127 -29.13 15.16 10.07
C HIS A 127 -30.01 14.13 9.34
N PRO A 128 -31.32 14.10 9.63
CA PRO A 128 -32.23 13.10 9.07
C PRO A 128 -32.55 13.33 7.58
N ASP A 129 -32.31 14.55 7.09
CA ASP A 129 -32.53 14.91 5.69
C ASP A 129 -31.34 14.50 4.81
N ARG A 130 -31.59 14.40 3.49
CA ARG A 130 -30.56 14.10 2.50
C ARG A 130 -29.64 15.29 2.27
N PHE A 131 -28.36 15.00 2.02
CA PHE A 131 -27.37 15.98 1.59
C PHE A 131 -27.47 16.20 0.08
N LYS A 132 -27.45 17.47 -0.34
CA LYS A 132 -27.42 17.83 -1.77
C LYS A 132 -26.17 17.30 -2.49
N ALA A 133 -25.04 17.27 -1.78
CA ALA A 133 -23.78 16.77 -2.30
C ALA A 133 -22.93 16.19 -1.16
N THR A 134 -22.23 15.10 -1.44
CA THR A 134 -21.32 14.41 -0.53
C THR A 134 -20.03 14.08 -1.26
N LEU A 135 -18.90 14.30 -0.61
CA LEU A 135 -17.56 14.01 -1.13
C LEU A 135 -16.87 13.02 -0.20
N ASP A 136 -16.49 11.87 -0.75
CA ASP A 136 -15.75 10.82 -0.08
C ASP A 136 -14.27 10.91 -0.50
N LEU A 137 -13.45 11.54 0.35
CA LEU A 137 -12.02 11.77 0.10
C LEU A 137 -11.19 10.58 0.61
N GLY A 138 -10.52 9.88 -0.29
CA GLY A 138 -9.95 8.56 0.00
C GLY A 138 -11.02 7.49 0.00
N CYS A 139 -11.86 7.46 -1.06
CA CYS A 139 -13.04 6.60 -1.11
C CYS A 139 -12.69 5.11 -1.16
N GLY A 140 -11.44 4.76 -1.50
CA GLY A 140 -10.94 3.40 -1.56
C GLY A 140 -11.81 2.53 -2.46
N THR A 141 -12.19 1.37 -1.96
CA THR A 141 -13.10 0.43 -2.64
C THR A 141 -14.59 0.79 -2.53
N GLY A 142 -14.92 1.91 -1.88
CA GLY A 142 -16.29 2.42 -1.76
C GLY A 142 -17.09 1.91 -0.56
N LEU A 143 -16.43 1.43 0.49
CA LEU A 143 -17.11 0.98 1.72
C LEU A 143 -17.89 2.11 2.40
N ALA A 144 -17.27 3.29 2.54
CA ALA A 144 -17.92 4.46 3.14
C ALA A 144 -19.06 5.00 2.26
N GLY A 145 -18.82 5.19 0.96
CA GLY A 145 -19.85 5.62 0.03
C GLY A 145 -21.09 4.74 0.02
N ALA A 146 -20.97 3.42 0.26
CA ALA A 146 -22.13 2.53 0.31
C ALA A 146 -23.07 2.88 1.47
N VAL A 147 -22.52 3.32 2.60
CA VAL A 147 -23.28 3.77 3.76
C VAL A 147 -23.94 5.12 3.51
N PHE A 148 -23.25 6.03 2.80
CA PHE A 148 -23.74 7.39 2.59
C PHE A 148 -24.63 7.57 1.35
N ARG A 149 -24.60 6.64 0.39
CA ARG A 149 -25.45 6.70 -0.82
C ARG A 149 -26.94 6.96 -0.54
N PRO A 150 -27.61 6.33 0.45
CA PRO A 150 -29.02 6.55 0.71
C PRO A 150 -29.34 7.96 1.24
N VAL A 151 -28.35 8.66 1.77
CA VAL A 151 -28.51 10.01 2.34
C VAL A 151 -27.91 11.11 1.45
N SER A 152 -27.38 10.78 0.27
CA SER A 152 -26.80 11.75 -0.66
C SER A 152 -27.61 11.85 -1.95
N ASP A 153 -27.90 13.06 -2.41
CA ASP A 153 -28.42 13.33 -3.76
C ASP A 153 -27.34 13.15 -4.81
N HIS A 154 -26.15 13.70 -4.55
CA HIS A 154 -24.96 13.50 -5.36
C HIS A 154 -23.81 13.01 -4.49
N LEU A 155 -23.14 11.92 -4.89
CA LEU A 155 -22.03 11.31 -4.18
C LEU A 155 -20.82 11.19 -5.11
N SER A 156 -19.76 11.93 -4.79
CA SER A 156 -18.48 11.87 -5.49
C SER A 156 -17.42 11.19 -4.64
N GLY A 157 -16.61 10.33 -5.25
CA GLY A 157 -15.49 9.66 -4.59
C GLY A 157 -14.17 10.08 -5.23
N VAL A 158 -13.15 10.30 -4.41
CA VAL A 158 -11.80 10.63 -4.85
C VAL A 158 -10.82 9.64 -4.25
N ASP A 159 -9.98 9.02 -5.07
CA ASP A 159 -8.89 8.17 -4.59
C ASP A 159 -7.66 8.27 -5.49
N LEU A 160 -6.47 8.21 -4.89
CA LEU A 160 -5.22 8.25 -5.64
C LEU A 160 -4.98 6.95 -6.43
N SER A 161 -5.52 5.82 -5.96
CA SER A 161 -5.32 4.50 -6.56
C SER A 161 -6.37 4.21 -7.63
N GLN A 162 -5.92 4.03 -8.87
CA GLN A 162 -6.79 3.58 -9.96
C GLN A 162 -7.36 2.18 -9.70
N GLY A 163 -6.63 1.32 -9.00
CA GLY A 163 -7.10 0.02 -8.50
C GLY A 163 -8.29 0.15 -7.57
N MET A 164 -8.21 1.07 -6.59
CA MET A 164 -9.31 1.37 -5.68
C MET A 164 -10.53 1.90 -6.42
N LEU A 165 -10.35 2.88 -7.31
CA LEU A 165 -11.43 3.45 -8.13
C LEU A 165 -12.14 2.40 -8.98
N ARG A 166 -11.40 1.44 -9.57
CA ARG A 166 -12.01 0.31 -10.30
C ARG A 166 -12.88 -0.56 -9.40
N GLN A 167 -12.50 -0.77 -8.15
CA GLN A 167 -13.33 -1.52 -7.18
C GLN A 167 -14.56 -0.70 -6.75
N ALA A 168 -14.40 0.59 -6.44
CA ALA A 168 -15.51 1.49 -6.12
C ALA A 168 -16.52 1.59 -7.27
N GLN A 169 -16.06 1.65 -8.52
CA GLN A 169 -16.91 1.71 -9.70
C GLN A 169 -17.82 0.48 -9.82
N LYS A 170 -17.34 -0.71 -9.49
CA LYS A 170 -18.14 -1.96 -9.53
C LYS A 170 -19.35 -1.91 -8.59
N ARG A 171 -19.33 -1.06 -7.56
CA ARG A 171 -20.46 -0.90 -6.62
C ARG A 171 -21.58 -0.05 -7.20
N GLY A 172 -21.32 0.79 -8.20
CA GLY A 172 -22.33 1.62 -8.86
C GLY A 172 -23.02 2.64 -7.94
N ILE A 173 -22.36 3.07 -6.85
CA ILE A 173 -22.91 3.97 -5.83
C ILE A 173 -22.49 5.44 -6.02
N TYR A 174 -21.36 5.70 -6.67
CA TYR A 174 -20.85 7.05 -6.91
C TYR A 174 -21.40 7.61 -8.22
N ASP A 175 -21.80 8.88 -8.19
CA ASP A 175 -22.18 9.64 -9.39
C ASP A 175 -20.93 10.08 -10.18
N THR A 176 -19.82 10.33 -9.45
CA THR A 176 -18.54 10.69 -10.04
C THR A 176 -17.38 10.05 -9.28
N LEU A 177 -16.35 9.60 -10.01
CA LEU A 177 -15.12 9.04 -9.47
C LEU A 177 -13.92 9.72 -10.14
N SER A 178 -12.90 10.07 -9.36
CA SER A 178 -11.67 10.71 -9.86
C SER A 178 -10.43 10.31 -9.07
#